data_AF-A0A6J7VVD6-F1
#
_entry.id   AF-A0A6J7VVD6-F1
#
_cell.length_a   1.000
_cell.length_b   1.000
_cell.length_c   1.000
_cell.angle_alpha   90.00
_cell.angle_beta   90.00
_cell.angle_gamma   90.00
#
_symmetry.space_group_name_H-M   'P 1'
#
loop_
_entity.id
_entity.type
_entity.pdbx_description
1 polymer ?
#
loop_
_entity_poly.entity_id
_entity_poly.type
_entity_poly.pdbx_seq_one_letter_code
_entity_poly.pdbx_strand_id
1 'polypeptide(L)'
;MTLIAIDGPAGAGKTTLAAKLERELSLKNSVCVIHMDDLYAGWENALDEDLTQRLSEIVNAFTSHIQFTISVFNWSSNSFDSYRRIEPTDILIIEGVGAGQKVVREAAATLYWLDIEPSLGLERVLARDGFEIELHMRQWQKDQARFFESDLTRNFADHIISS
;
A
#
# COMPACT_ATOMS: atom_id res chain seq x y z
N MET A 1 9.97 -16.13 6.66
CA MET A 1 9.64 -14.76 6.23
C MET A 1 8.29 -14.77 5.59
N THR A 2 7.43 -13.81 5.92
CA THR A 2 6.05 -13.71 5.42
C THR A 2 5.83 -12.34 4.82
N LEU A 3 5.37 -12.30 3.58
CA LEU A 3 4.96 -11.06 2.91
C LEU A 3 3.43 -10.98 2.91
N ILE A 4 2.88 -9.88 3.39
CA ILE A 4 1.44 -9.61 3.40
C ILE A 4 1.20 -8.34 2.60
N ALA A 5 0.32 -8.43 1.61
CA ALA A 5 -0.16 -7.27 0.86
C ALA A 5 -1.61 -6.99 1.27
N ILE A 6 -1.91 -5.73 1.59
CA ILE A 6 -3.26 -5.27 1.92
C ILE A 6 -3.63 -4.18 0.92
N ASP A 7 -4.44 -4.54 -0.07
CA ASP A 7 -4.85 -3.68 -1.18
C ASP A 7 -6.38 -3.49 -1.18
N GLY A 8 -6.86 -2.60 -2.03
CA GLY A 8 -8.26 -2.22 -2.15
C GLY A 8 -8.41 -0.71 -2.28
N PRO A 9 -9.63 -0.21 -2.58
CA PRO A 9 -9.84 1.20 -2.84
C PRO A 9 -9.50 2.11 -1.64
N ALA A 10 -9.15 3.37 -1.91
CA ALA A 10 -8.99 4.40 -0.88
C ALA A 10 -10.23 4.45 0.05
N GLY A 11 -9.99 4.58 1.36
CA GLY A 11 -11.06 4.58 2.38
C GLY A 11 -11.55 3.19 2.83
N ALA A 12 -11.04 2.09 2.27
CA ALA A 12 -11.47 0.74 2.61
C ALA A 12 -11.07 0.23 4.01
N GLY A 13 -10.15 0.94 4.71
CA GLY A 13 -9.70 0.55 6.05
C GLY A 13 -8.42 -0.32 6.09
N LYS A 14 -7.62 -0.30 5.01
CA LYS A 14 -6.36 -1.06 4.86
C LYS A 14 -5.38 -0.80 6.00
N THR A 15 -5.07 0.47 6.28
CA THR A 15 -4.22 0.89 7.39
C THR A 15 -4.71 0.37 8.74
N THR A 16 -6.03 0.31 8.96
CA THR A 16 -6.61 -0.23 10.20
C THR A 16 -6.38 -1.74 10.33
N LEU A 17 -6.55 -2.50 9.24
CA LEU A 17 -6.22 -3.93 9.24
C LEU A 17 -4.72 -4.16 9.42
N ALA A 18 -3.88 -3.39 8.73
CA ALA A 18 -2.42 -3.47 8.84
C ALA A 18 -1.97 -3.27 10.30
N ALA A 19 -2.45 -2.22 10.97
CA ALA A 19 -2.14 -1.94 12.37
C ALA A 19 -2.63 -3.05 13.32
N LYS A 20 -3.80 -3.65 13.04
CA LYS A 20 -4.29 -4.79 13.82
C LYS A 20 -3.37 -6.01 13.67
N LEU A 21 -3.01 -6.36 12.44
CA LEU A 21 -2.12 -7.48 12.13
C LEU A 21 -0.72 -7.26 12.73
N GLU A 22 -0.15 -6.06 12.56
CA GLU A 22 1.13 -5.68 13.15
C GLU A 22 1.12 -5.91 14.66
N ARG A 23 0.11 -5.40 15.37
CA ARG A 23 -0.01 -5.55 16.83
C ARG A 23 -0.08 -7.01 17.26
N GLU A 24 -0.84 -7.85 16.54
CA GLU A 24 -1.03 -9.27 16.89
C GLU A 24 0.21 -10.11 16.55
N LEU A 25 0.85 -9.85 15.42
CA LEU A 25 2.00 -10.61 14.92
C LEU A 25 3.31 -10.22 15.62
N SER A 26 3.43 -8.96 16.05
CA SER A 26 4.61 -8.45 16.79
C SER A 26 4.80 -9.09 18.17
N LEU A 27 3.81 -9.86 18.65
CA LEU A 27 3.95 -10.64 19.88
C LEU A 27 4.97 -11.78 19.76
N LYS A 28 5.26 -12.23 18.53
CA LYS A 28 6.10 -13.41 18.28
C LYS A 28 7.17 -13.20 17.21
N ASN A 29 7.04 -12.18 16.38
CA ASN A 29 7.88 -11.97 15.21
C ASN A 29 8.29 -10.50 15.13
N SER A 30 9.40 -10.21 14.47
CA SER A 30 9.64 -8.85 13.97
C SER A 30 8.67 -8.55 12.83
N VAL A 31 8.07 -7.36 12.84
CA VAL A 31 7.12 -6.91 11.82
C VAL A 31 7.53 -5.53 11.33
N CYS A 32 7.47 -5.32 10.02
CA CYS A 32 7.61 -4.02 9.39
C CYS A 32 6.37 -3.73 8.56
N VAL A 33 5.81 -2.52 8.69
CA VAL A 33 4.75 -2.01 7.83
C VAL A 33 5.31 -0.91 6.93
N ILE A 34 5.06 -1.03 5.62
CA ILE A 34 5.30 0.00 4.61
C ILE A 34 3.94 0.48 4.11
N HIS A 35 3.72 1.79 4.25
CA HIS A 35 2.54 2.47 3.72
C HIS A 35 2.83 2.92 2.29
N MET A 36 1.95 2.62 1.34
CA MET A 36 2.15 3.05 -0.04
C MET A 36 2.20 4.57 -0.19
N ASP A 37 1.59 5.31 0.74
CA ASP A 37 1.66 6.78 0.82
C ASP A 37 3.11 7.30 0.94
N ASP A 38 4.04 6.50 1.47
CA ASP A 38 5.47 6.83 1.51
C ASP A 38 6.13 6.68 0.13
N LEU A 39 5.55 5.90 -0.79
CA LEU A 39 6.16 5.46 -2.05
C LEU A 39 5.60 6.15 -3.29
N TYR A 40 4.46 6.83 -3.17
CA TYR A 40 3.81 7.54 -4.27
C TYR A 40 4.58 8.82 -4.63
N ALA A 41 4.78 9.04 -5.93
CA ALA A 41 5.39 10.28 -6.43
C ALA A 41 4.33 11.39 -6.60
N GLY A 42 3.68 11.76 -5.50
CA GLY A 42 2.56 12.70 -5.47
C GLY A 42 1.31 12.14 -6.15
N TRP A 43 0.31 13.00 -6.37
CA TRP A 43 -1.00 12.57 -6.90
C TRP A 43 -0.95 12.09 -8.36
N GLU A 44 -0.17 12.77 -9.21
CA GLU A 44 -0.19 12.55 -10.67
C GLU A 44 0.54 11.27 -11.07
N ASN A 45 1.59 10.88 -10.33
CA ASN A 45 2.45 9.73 -10.63
C ASN A 45 2.42 8.69 -9.50
N ALA A 46 1.28 8.57 -8.80
CA ALA A 46 1.17 7.65 -7.67
C ALA A 46 1.18 6.16 -8.08
N LEU A 47 0.70 5.78 -9.27
CA LEU A 47 0.62 4.37 -9.73
C LEU A 47 1.42 4.14 -11.01
N ASP A 48 2.63 4.68 -11.06
CA ASP A 48 3.52 4.62 -12.23
C ASP A 48 4.46 3.41 -12.24
N GLU A 49 5.25 3.30 -13.31
CA GLU A 49 6.27 2.25 -13.45
C GLU A 49 7.38 2.39 -12.39
N ASP A 50 7.70 3.62 -11.96
CA ASP A 50 8.70 3.86 -10.91
C ASP A 50 8.22 3.30 -9.56
N LEU A 51 6.93 3.39 -9.23
CA LEU A 51 6.38 2.70 -8.06
C LEU A 51 6.55 1.18 -8.19
N THR A 52 6.24 0.62 -9.35
CA THR A 52 6.41 -0.81 -9.62
C THR A 52 7.87 -1.24 -9.38
N GLN A 53 8.83 -0.42 -9.85
CA GLN A 53 10.25 -0.65 -9.61
C GLN A 53 10.60 -0.57 -8.11
N ARG A 54 10.15 0.47 -7.40
CA ARG A 54 10.36 0.60 -5.95
C ARG A 54 9.85 -0.62 -5.18
N LEU A 55 8.65 -1.12 -5.51
CA LEU A 55 8.09 -2.33 -4.90
C LEU A 55 8.93 -3.57 -5.21
N SER A 56 9.40 -3.72 -6.44
CA SER A 56 10.29 -4.83 -6.82
C SER A 56 11.57 -4.81 -5.99
N GLU A 57 12.21 -3.64 -5.82
CA GLU A 57 13.42 -3.48 -5.00
C GLU A 57 13.16 -3.82 -3.53
N ILE A 58 12.07 -3.33 -2.95
CA ILE A 58 11.64 -3.62 -1.56
C ILE A 58 11.46 -5.13 -1.36
N VAL A 59 10.70 -5.76 -2.25
CA VAL A 59 10.37 -7.17 -2.14
C VAL A 59 11.59 -8.07 -2.37
N ASN A 60 12.48 -7.71 -3.30
CA ASN A 60 13.74 -8.42 -3.51
C ASN A 60 14.67 -8.31 -2.29
N ALA A 61 14.76 -7.13 -1.67
CA ALA A 61 15.54 -6.94 -0.45
C ALA A 61 14.96 -7.73 0.73
N PHE A 62 13.64 -7.69 0.91
CA PHE A 62 12.96 -8.46 1.96
C PHE A 62 13.15 -9.97 1.79
N THR A 63 12.94 -10.50 0.58
CA THR A 63 13.12 -11.93 0.28
C THR A 63 14.57 -12.39 0.41
N SER A 64 15.53 -11.48 0.19
CA SER A 64 16.95 -11.71 0.44
C SER A 64 17.36 -11.58 1.91
N HIS A 65 16.43 -11.18 2.78
CA HIS A 65 16.65 -10.93 4.21
C HIS A 65 17.80 -9.95 4.49
N ILE A 66 17.93 -8.91 3.66
CA ILE A 66 18.94 -7.87 3.84
C ILE A 66 18.31 -6.57 4.33
N GLN A 67 19.13 -5.76 4.99
CA GLN A 67 18.76 -4.38 5.31
C GLN A 67 18.63 -3.57 4.01
N PHE A 68 17.63 -2.71 3.94
CA PHE A 68 17.45 -1.79 2.82
C PHE A 68 16.93 -0.43 3.29
N THR A 69 16.88 0.53 2.38
CA THR A 69 16.38 1.87 2.64
C THR A 69 15.36 2.22 1.57
N ILE A 70 14.24 2.80 1.98
CA ILE A 70 13.25 3.36 1.08
C ILE A 70 13.31 4.89 1.11
N SER A 71 13.12 5.51 -0.05
CA SER A 71 12.81 6.94 -0.12
C SER A 71 11.36 7.16 0.32
N VAL A 72 11.15 8.18 1.14
CA VAL A 72 9.83 8.53 1.67
C VAL A 72 9.37 9.85 1.04
N PHE A 73 8.18 9.84 0.47
CA PHE A 73 7.60 11.00 -0.16
C PHE A 73 7.05 11.97 0.87
N ASN A 74 7.43 13.24 0.75
CA ASN A 74 6.88 14.32 1.54
C ASN A 74 5.81 15.05 0.75
N TRP A 75 4.55 14.83 1.13
CA TRP A 75 3.38 15.43 0.50
C TRP A 75 3.32 16.96 0.63
N SER A 76 4.01 17.56 1.61
CA SER A 76 4.07 19.01 1.77
C SER A 76 5.08 19.66 0.82
N SER A 77 6.23 19.03 0.60
CA SER A 77 7.27 19.51 -0.34
C SER A 77 7.09 18.96 -1.76
N ASN A 78 6.18 18.01 -1.96
CA ASN A 78 5.93 17.28 -3.19
C ASN A 78 7.21 16.63 -3.77
N SER A 79 8.02 16.03 -2.90
CA SER A 79 9.31 15.42 -3.27
C SER A 79 9.71 14.28 -2.35
N PHE A 80 10.58 13.39 -2.83
CA PHE A 80 11.28 12.42 -2.00
C PHE A 80 12.46 13.11 -1.30
N ASP A 81 12.27 13.51 -0.04
CA ASP A 81 13.26 14.30 0.70
C ASP A 81 13.77 13.62 1.98
N SER A 82 13.27 12.42 2.29
CA SER A 82 13.70 11.64 3.44
C SER A 82 13.82 10.16 3.12
N TYR A 83 14.47 9.43 4.02
CA TYR A 83 14.77 8.02 3.85
C TYR A 83 14.43 7.25 5.12
N ARG A 84 13.82 6.08 4.96
CA ARG A 84 13.54 5.15 6.05
C ARG A 84 14.36 3.89 5.88
N ARG A 85 15.22 3.62 6.86
CA ARG A 85 16.00 2.37 6.94
C ARG A 85 15.12 1.26 7.49
N ILE A 86 15.14 0.10 6.84
CA ILE A 86 14.39 -1.09 7.22
C ILE A 86 15.38 -2.22 7.51
N GLU A 87 15.35 -2.70 8.75
CA GLU A 87 16.13 -3.86 9.18
C GLU A 87 15.49 -5.17 8.66
N PRO A 88 16.27 -6.25 8.49
CA PRO A 88 15.71 -7.56 8.22
C PRO A 88 14.63 -7.92 9.23
N THR A 89 13.46 -8.32 8.75
CA THR A 89 12.26 -8.61 9.55
C THR A 89 11.66 -9.95 9.14
N ASP A 90 10.95 -10.59 10.06
CA ASP A 90 10.28 -11.87 9.81
C ASP A 90 9.04 -11.67 8.94
N ILE A 91 8.33 -10.55 9.14
CA ILE A 91 7.09 -10.21 8.45
C ILE A 91 7.18 -8.81 7.87
N LEU A 92 6.85 -8.68 6.59
CA LEU A 92 6.66 -7.40 5.90
C LEU A 92 5.19 -7.27 5.49
N ILE A 93 4.55 -6.18 5.90
CA ILE A 93 3.22 -5.79 5.48
C ILE A 93 3.36 -4.58 4.57
N ILE A 94 2.84 -4.67 3.34
CA ILE A 94 2.71 -3.54 2.42
C ILE A 94 1.22 -3.22 2.31
N GLU A 95 0.84 -1.98 2.59
CA GLU A 95 -0.57 -1.59 2.62
C GLU A 95 -0.81 -0.27 1.88
N GLY A 96 -1.86 -0.25 1.06
CA GLY A 96 -2.24 0.90 0.26
C GLY A 96 -2.73 0.49 -1.13
N VAL A 97 -3.18 1.47 -1.91
CA VAL A 97 -3.65 1.21 -3.28
C VAL A 97 -2.47 0.75 -4.14
N GLY A 98 -2.58 -0.41 -4.77
CA GLY A 98 -1.49 -0.99 -5.56
C GLY A 98 -0.44 -1.72 -4.73
N ALA A 99 -0.65 -1.92 -3.42
CA ALA A 99 0.21 -2.77 -2.59
C ALA A 99 0.21 -4.24 -3.04
N GLY A 100 -0.87 -4.67 -3.68
CA GLY A 100 -1.07 -6.02 -4.18
C GLY A 100 -0.60 -6.20 -5.62
N GLN A 101 0.19 -5.29 -6.18
CA GLN A 101 0.72 -5.34 -7.56
C GLN A 101 1.33 -6.70 -7.93
N LYS A 102 1.32 -7.04 -9.23
CA LYS A 102 1.86 -8.30 -9.73
C LYS A 102 3.26 -8.64 -9.17
N VAL A 103 4.18 -7.67 -9.13
CA VAL A 103 5.55 -7.87 -8.60
C VAL A 103 5.58 -8.31 -7.13
N VAL A 104 4.60 -7.85 -6.34
CA VAL A 104 4.44 -8.23 -4.92
C VAL A 104 3.81 -9.62 -4.81
N ARG A 105 2.81 -9.93 -5.65
CA ARG A 105 2.17 -11.25 -5.70
C ARG A 105 3.13 -12.35 -6.14
N GLU A 106 3.96 -12.08 -7.16
CA GLU A 106 4.94 -13.04 -7.68
C GLU A 106 6.03 -13.39 -6.65
N ALA A 107 6.23 -12.55 -5.64
CA ALA A 107 7.06 -12.84 -4.48
C ALA A 107 6.33 -13.59 -3.34
N ALA A 108 5.22 -14.25 -3.66
CA ALA A 108 4.41 -15.06 -2.75
C ALA A 108 3.80 -14.28 -1.58
N ALA A 109 3.40 -13.02 -1.81
CA ALA A 109 2.61 -12.28 -0.84
C ALA A 109 1.24 -12.94 -0.62
N THR A 110 0.81 -13.07 0.64
CA THR A 110 -0.60 -13.29 0.95
C THR A 110 -1.36 -11.99 0.75
N LEU A 111 -2.31 -11.97 -0.19
CA LEU A 111 -3.03 -10.78 -0.60
C LEU A 111 -4.41 -10.69 0.05
N TYR A 112 -4.61 -9.64 0.85
CA TYR A 112 -5.89 -9.21 1.36
C TYR A 112 -6.43 -8.06 0.50
N TRP A 113 -7.64 -8.24 -0.05
CA TRP A 113 -8.38 -7.19 -0.72
C TRP A 113 -9.50 -6.67 0.19
N LEU A 114 -9.47 -5.38 0.49
CA LEU A 114 -10.55 -4.71 1.23
C LEU A 114 -11.43 -3.96 0.23
N ASP A 115 -12.65 -4.44 0.08
CA ASP A 115 -13.66 -3.88 -0.79
C ASP A 115 -14.47 -2.80 -0.08
N ILE A 116 -14.81 -1.74 -0.80
CA ILE A 116 -15.67 -0.67 -0.30
C ILE A 116 -16.41 -0.01 -1.47
N GLU A 117 -17.64 0.42 -1.21
CA GLU A 117 -18.36 1.24 -2.16
C GLU A 117 -17.63 2.60 -2.36
N PRO A 118 -17.40 3.06 -3.60
CA PRO A 118 -16.61 4.27 -3.87
C PRO A 118 -17.08 5.53 -3.16
N SER A 119 -18.38 5.79 -3.07
CA SER A 119 -18.90 6.99 -2.40
C SER A 119 -18.64 6.97 -0.89
N LEU A 120 -18.80 5.80 -0.25
CA LEU A 120 -18.47 5.62 1.17
C LEU A 120 -16.96 5.73 1.42
N GLY A 121 -16.13 5.19 0.52
CA GLY A 121 -14.67 5.34 0.58
C GLY A 121 -14.24 6.81 0.52
N LEU A 122 -14.84 7.58 -0.39
CA LEU A 122 -14.61 9.03 -0.48
C LEU A 122 -15.01 9.74 0.82
N GLU A 123 -16.22 9.49 1.32
CA GLU A 123 -16.72 10.10 2.55
C GLU A 123 -15.76 9.87 3.73
N ARG A 124 -15.29 8.63 3.92
CA ARG A 124 -14.33 8.29 4.98
C ARG A 124 -13.01 9.03 4.84
N VAL A 125 -12.49 9.16 3.63
CA VAL A 125 -11.24 9.86 3.38
C VAL A 125 -11.39 11.35 3.66
N LEU A 126 -12.45 12.00 3.16
CA LEU A 126 -12.68 13.44 3.41
C LEU A 126 -12.94 13.74 4.89
N ALA A 127 -13.64 12.86 5.59
CA ALA A 127 -13.86 13.00 7.03
C ALA A 127 -12.56 12.91 7.85
N ARG A 128 -11.56 12.18 7.35
CA ARG A 128 -10.27 11.97 8.02
C ARG A 128 -9.24 13.05 7.65
N ASP A 129 -9.11 13.31 6.35
CA ASP A 129 -7.99 14.08 5.78
C ASP A 129 -8.40 15.49 5.35
N GLY A 130 -9.69 15.84 5.47
CA GLY A 130 -10.21 17.15 5.13
C GLY A 130 -10.87 17.21 3.75
N PHE A 131 -11.70 18.23 3.55
CA PHE A 131 -12.43 18.44 2.30
C PHE A 131 -11.58 19.12 1.22
N GLU A 132 -10.47 19.76 1.61
CA GLU A 132 -9.53 20.42 0.71
C GLU A 132 -8.92 19.48 -0.33
N ILE A 133 -8.83 18.18 -0.04
CA ILE A 133 -8.29 17.19 -0.96
C ILE A 133 -9.35 16.58 -1.89
N GLU A 134 -10.63 16.99 -1.82
CA GLU A 134 -11.72 16.33 -2.54
C GLU A 134 -11.48 16.22 -4.05
N LEU A 135 -11.00 17.31 -4.67
CA LEU A 135 -10.73 17.32 -6.11
C LEU A 135 -9.68 16.26 -6.48
N HIS A 136 -8.58 16.21 -5.72
CA HIS A 136 -7.51 15.24 -5.91
C HIS A 136 -8.00 13.82 -5.64
N MET A 137 -8.76 13.60 -4.57
CA MET A 137 -9.28 12.29 -4.20
C MET A 137 -10.27 11.74 -5.24
N ARG A 138 -11.12 12.59 -5.83
CA ARG A 138 -12.01 12.17 -6.93
C ARG A 138 -11.24 11.78 -8.19
N GLN A 139 -10.14 12.47 -8.49
CA GLN A 139 -9.27 12.09 -9.58
C GLN A 139 -8.56 10.77 -9.28
N TRP A 140 -8.00 10.65 -8.08
CA TRP A 140 -7.39 9.42 -7.56
C TRP A 140 -8.34 8.21 -7.62
N GLN A 141 -9.62 8.40 -7.32
CA GLN A 141 -10.61 7.32 -7.45
C GLN A 141 -10.72 6.77 -8.87
N LYS A 142 -10.58 7.63 -9.90
CA LYS A 142 -10.56 7.19 -11.29
C LYS A 142 -9.26 6.47 -11.62
N ASP A 143 -8.15 6.98 -11.13
CA ASP A 143 -6.83 6.44 -11.45
C ASP A 143 -6.60 5.07 -10.79
N GLN A 144 -6.99 4.88 -9.51
CA GLN A 144 -6.99 3.56 -8.89
C GLN A 144 -7.93 2.57 -9.60
N ALA A 145 -9.10 3.03 -10.07
CA ALA A 145 -10.05 2.14 -10.76
C ALA A 145 -9.45 1.63 -12.08
N ARG A 146 -8.86 2.52 -12.88
CA ARG A 146 -8.12 2.14 -14.11
C ARG A 146 -6.97 1.18 -13.81
N PHE A 147 -6.23 1.45 -12.73
CA PHE A 147 -5.14 0.59 -12.30
C PHE A 147 -5.64 -0.82 -11.90
N PHE A 148 -6.74 -0.92 -11.15
CA PHE A 148 -7.30 -2.23 -10.78
C PHE A 148 -7.88 -2.99 -11.98
N GLU A 149 -8.41 -2.29 -12.98
CA GLU A 149 -8.84 -2.91 -14.24
C GLU A 149 -7.67 -3.52 -15.03
N SER A 150 -6.47 -2.92 -14.96
CA SER A 150 -5.28 -3.44 -15.66
C SER A 150 -4.52 -4.51 -14.87
N ASP A 151 -4.28 -4.29 -13.57
CA ASP A 151 -3.52 -5.23 -12.72
C ASP A 151 -4.37 -6.42 -12.24
N LEU A 152 -5.71 -6.28 -12.29
CA LEU A 152 -6.69 -7.29 -11.88
C LEU A 152 -6.49 -7.75 -10.42
N THR A 153 -5.97 -6.88 -9.56
CA THR A 153 -5.49 -7.22 -8.21
C THR A 153 -6.50 -8.02 -7.39
N ARG A 154 -7.77 -7.59 -7.41
CA ARG A 154 -8.88 -8.25 -6.71
C ARG A 154 -9.07 -9.72 -7.10
N ASN A 155 -8.80 -10.08 -8.36
CA ASN A 155 -8.98 -11.45 -8.86
C ASN A 155 -7.92 -12.42 -8.33
N PHE A 156 -6.80 -11.90 -7.84
CA PHE A 156 -5.70 -12.66 -7.25
C PHE A 156 -5.69 -12.62 -5.73
N ALA A 157 -6.71 -12.03 -5.09
CA ALA A 157 -6.76 -11.94 -3.64
C ALA A 157 -7.02 -13.30 -3.00
N ASP A 158 -6.20 -13.66 -2.01
CA ASP A 158 -6.42 -14.85 -1.16
C ASP A 158 -7.60 -14.64 -0.20
N HIS A 159 -7.78 -13.38 0.22
CA HIS A 159 -8.85 -12.97 1.13
C HIS A 159 -9.54 -11.71 0.64
N ILE A 160 -10.87 -11.76 0.55
CA ILE A 160 -11.70 -10.60 0.24
C ILE A 160 -12.51 -10.22 1.49
N ILE A 161 -12.35 -8.98 1.94
CA ILE A 161 -13.06 -8.41 3.09
C ILE A 161 -13.93 -7.27 2.56
N SER A 162 -15.22 -7.33 2.81
CA SER A 162 -16.16 -6.27 2.40
C SER A 162 -16.79 -5.64 3.65
N SER A 163 -16.94 -4.31 3.64
CA SER A 163 -17.61 -3.56 4.70
C SER A 163 -18.95 -3.00 4.27
#